data_AF-A0A1G5R9L3-F1
#
_entry.id   AF-A0A1G5R9L3-F1
#
_cell.length_a   1.000
_cell.length_b   1.000
_cell.length_c   1.000
_cell.angle_alpha   90.00
_cell.angle_beta   90.00
_cell.angle_gamma   90.00
#
_symmetry.space_group_name_H-M   'P 1'
#
loop_
_entity.id
_entity.type
_entity.pdbx_description
1 polymer ?
#
loop_
_entity_poly.entity_id
_entity_poly.type
_entity_poly.pdbx_seq_one_letter_code
_entity_poly.pdbx_strand_id
1 'polypeptide(L)'
;MTPIPNGPTKDELIYLSDSNEYVPSPKHAPGGWGTPMDLTNSKAQEVLNNSIQGGKQRYGIADGKLYEFQPDNAGGWHGYPISGNEAPPKVLREFLSRGDISKSEYNKMIKGK
;
A
#
# COMPACT_ATOMS: atom_id res chain seq x y z
N MET A 1 8.64 -45.74 -1.86
CA MET A 1 9.27 -44.48 -1.42
C MET A 1 8.47 -43.35 -2.06
N THR A 2 7.69 -42.63 -1.26
CA THR A 2 6.97 -41.43 -1.72
C THR A 2 7.99 -40.29 -1.93
N PRO A 3 7.98 -39.56 -3.05
CA PRO A 3 8.82 -38.38 -3.18
C PRO A 3 8.38 -37.34 -2.15
N ILE A 4 9.33 -36.84 -1.37
CA ILE A 4 9.14 -35.67 -0.51
C ILE A 4 8.83 -34.49 -1.44
N PRO A 5 7.76 -33.69 -1.20
CA PRO A 5 7.48 -32.54 -2.04
C PRO A 5 8.67 -31.58 -1.99
N ASN A 6 9.14 -31.18 -3.17
CA ASN A 6 10.16 -30.14 -3.32
C ASN A 6 9.74 -28.93 -2.50
N GLY A 7 10.64 -28.45 -1.63
CA GLY A 7 10.40 -27.28 -0.79
C GLY A 7 10.05 -26.04 -1.62
N PRO A 8 9.50 -25.00 -0.96
CA PRO A 8 9.03 -23.80 -1.65
C PRO A 8 10.13 -23.20 -2.51
N THR A 9 9.74 -22.77 -3.70
CA THR A 9 10.65 -22.16 -4.68
C THR A 9 11.23 -20.86 -4.13
N LYS A 10 12.37 -20.39 -4.68
CA LYS A 10 12.94 -19.09 -4.27
C LYS A 10 11.96 -17.94 -4.46
N ASP A 11 11.08 -18.01 -5.46
CA ASP A 11 10.04 -17.01 -5.71
C ASP A 11 8.93 -17.06 -4.65
N GLU A 12 8.54 -18.26 -4.17
CA GLU A 12 7.62 -18.42 -3.04
C GLU A 12 8.25 -17.99 -1.71
N LEU A 13 9.55 -18.24 -1.52
CA LEU A 13 10.29 -17.79 -0.35
C LEU A 13 10.43 -16.26 -0.31
N ILE A 14 10.58 -15.60 -1.46
CA ILE A 14 10.55 -14.14 -1.57
C ILE A 14 9.15 -13.59 -1.24
N TYR A 15 8.09 -14.30 -1.68
CA TYR A 15 6.71 -13.96 -1.33
C TYR A 15 6.42 -14.13 0.18
N LEU A 16 7.14 -15.02 0.86
CA LEU A 16 7.05 -15.26 2.30
C LEU A 16 7.96 -14.35 3.14
N SER A 17 9.08 -13.84 2.59
CA SER A 17 10.09 -13.10 3.36
C SER A 17 9.89 -11.59 3.44
N ASP A 18 9.06 -11.02 2.57
CA ASP A 18 8.65 -9.60 2.59
C ASP A 18 7.13 -9.50 2.85
N SER A 19 6.63 -10.18 3.89
CA SER A 19 5.21 -10.08 4.23
C SER A 19 4.90 -8.65 4.65
N ASN A 20 4.41 -7.83 3.71
CA ASN A 20 3.88 -6.51 3.98
C ASN A 20 2.59 -6.68 4.80
N GLU A 21 2.67 -7.08 6.06
CA GLU A 21 1.50 -7.30 6.90
C GLU A 21 0.88 -5.96 7.27
N TYR A 22 -0.40 -5.79 6.96
CA TYR A 22 -1.15 -4.62 7.37
C TYR A 22 -1.56 -4.74 8.84
N VAL A 23 -1.09 -3.79 9.65
CA VAL A 23 -1.40 -3.68 11.07
C VAL A 23 -2.15 -2.37 11.31
N PRO A 24 -3.43 -2.39 11.72
CA PRO A 24 -4.16 -1.16 12.01
C PRO A 24 -3.52 -0.42 13.20
N SER A 25 -3.43 0.90 13.10
CA SER A 25 -2.89 1.74 14.17
C SER A 25 -4.02 2.46 14.92
N PRO A 26 -4.00 2.50 16.28
CA PRO A 26 -4.97 3.25 17.08
C PRO A 26 -5.10 4.72 16.68
N LYS A 27 -4.02 5.31 16.13
CA LYS A 27 -4.01 6.69 15.61
C LYS A 27 -5.03 6.92 14.49
N HIS A 28 -5.28 5.91 13.65
CA HIS A 28 -6.14 5.99 12.48
C HIS A 28 -7.46 5.23 12.65
N ALA A 29 -7.75 4.75 13.86
CA ALA A 29 -9.02 4.14 14.22
C ALA A 29 -10.11 5.20 14.50
N PRO A 30 -11.42 4.82 14.49
CA PRO A 30 -12.48 5.72 14.95
C PRO A 30 -12.22 6.24 16.37
N GLY A 31 -12.19 7.56 16.53
CA GLY A 31 -11.83 8.23 17.80
C GLY A 31 -10.32 8.42 18.03
N GLY A 32 -9.48 8.00 17.08
CA GLY A 32 -8.05 8.30 17.07
C GLY A 32 -7.75 9.77 16.74
N TRP A 33 -6.47 10.15 16.81
CA TRP A 33 -6.01 11.53 16.63
C TRP A 33 -5.38 11.81 15.24
N GLY A 34 -5.40 10.85 14.32
CA GLY A 34 -4.94 11.00 12.94
C GLY A 34 -6.10 10.92 11.92
N THR A 35 -5.77 10.99 10.63
CA THR A 35 -6.73 10.77 9.55
C THR A 35 -7.30 9.34 9.65
N PRO A 36 -8.62 9.16 9.82
CA PRO A 36 -9.20 7.83 9.94
C PRO A 36 -8.92 6.98 8.70
N MET A 37 -8.55 5.73 8.89
CA MET A 37 -8.51 4.74 7.82
C MET A 37 -9.94 4.36 7.44
N ASP A 38 -10.27 4.47 6.15
CA ASP A 38 -11.62 4.21 5.61
C ASP A 38 -11.72 2.87 4.86
N LEU A 39 -10.63 2.10 4.80
CA LEU A 39 -10.62 0.72 4.30
C LEU A 39 -10.75 -0.30 5.46
N THR A 40 -11.33 -1.45 5.16
CA THR A 40 -11.23 -2.63 6.03
C THR A 40 -9.79 -3.14 6.06
N ASN A 41 -9.40 -3.87 7.10
CA ASN A 41 -8.05 -4.47 7.18
C ASN A 41 -7.72 -5.35 5.96
N SER A 42 -8.69 -6.12 5.46
CA SER A 42 -8.50 -6.97 4.28
C SER A 42 -8.26 -6.15 3.02
N LYS A 43 -9.00 -5.04 2.83
CA LYS A 43 -8.79 -4.18 1.66
C LYS A 43 -7.50 -3.38 1.79
N ALA A 44 -7.15 -2.93 2.99
CA ALA A 44 -5.87 -2.27 3.27
C ALA A 44 -4.68 -3.20 2.96
N GLN A 45 -4.77 -4.48 3.34
CA GLN A 45 -3.78 -5.50 3.01
C GLN A 45 -3.65 -5.69 1.50
N GLU A 46 -4.76 -5.76 0.76
CA GLU A 46 -4.75 -5.87 -0.71
C GLU A 46 -4.07 -4.65 -1.36
N VAL A 47 -4.40 -3.45 -0.88
CA VAL A 47 -3.82 -2.19 -1.38
C VAL A 47 -2.32 -2.12 -1.08
N LEU A 48 -1.90 -2.54 0.12
CA LEU A 48 -0.51 -2.64 0.50
C LEU A 48 0.25 -3.66 -0.35
N ASN A 49 -0.35 -4.81 -0.67
CA ASN A 49 0.29 -5.81 -1.54
C ASN A 49 0.54 -5.27 -2.96
N ASN A 50 -0.32 -4.39 -3.46
CA ASN A 50 -0.23 -3.80 -4.81
C ASN A 50 0.49 -2.43 -4.85
N SER A 51 1.01 -1.99 -3.70
CA SER A 51 1.59 -0.66 -3.51
C SER A 51 2.96 -0.47 -4.19
N ILE A 52 3.33 0.79 -4.41
CA ILE A 52 4.61 1.23 -4.95
C ILE A 52 5.46 1.78 -3.80
N GLN A 53 6.73 1.36 -3.73
CA GLN A 53 7.68 1.89 -2.75
C GLN A 53 8.09 3.33 -3.13
N GLY A 54 7.87 4.28 -2.22
CA GLY A 54 8.29 5.68 -2.37
C GLY A 54 9.14 6.10 -1.17
N GLY A 55 10.44 5.81 -1.20
CA GLY A 55 11.32 6.08 -0.06
C GLY A 55 11.11 5.04 1.04
N LYS A 56 10.79 5.48 2.27
CA LYS A 56 10.48 4.57 3.40
C LYS A 56 9.02 4.12 3.43
N GLN A 57 8.16 4.86 2.73
CA GLN A 57 6.72 4.61 2.69
C GLN A 57 6.36 3.79 1.44
N ARG A 58 5.18 3.17 1.50
CA ARG A 58 4.54 2.54 0.35
C ARG A 58 3.24 3.24 0.05
N TYR A 59 2.87 3.29 -1.22
CA TYR A 59 1.70 4.04 -1.68
C TYR A 59 0.79 3.12 -2.46
N GLY A 60 -0.51 3.16 -2.20
CA GLY A 60 -1.51 2.33 -2.87
C GLY A 60 -2.70 3.14 -3.34
N ILE A 61 -3.45 2.60 -4.31
CA ILE A 61 -4.69 3.19 -4.83
C ILE A 61 -5.85 2.22 -4.56
N ALA A 62 -6.98 2.76 -4.10
CA ALA A 62 -8.26 2.06 -4.07
C ALA A 62 -9.41 3.05 -4.23
N ASP A 63 -10.40 2.70 -5.04
CA ASP A 63 -11.62 3.48 -5.25
C ASP A 63 -11.35 4.96 -5.59
N GLY A 64 -10.31 5.22 -6.39
CA GLY A 64 -9.87 6.56 -6.80
C GLY A 64 -9.15 7.37 -5.71
N LYS A 65 -8.94 6.79 -4.52
CA LYS A 65 -8.19 7.40 -3.41
C LYS A 65 -6.78 6.83 -3.32
N LEU A 66 -5.91 7.64 -2.74
CA LEU A 66 -4.52 7.32 -2.49
C LEU A 66 -4.30 7.04 -1.00
N TYR A 67 -3.44 6.07 -0.72
CA TYR A 67 -3.13 5.63 0.64
C TYR A 67 -1.62 5.62 0.83
N GLU A 68 -1.17 6.11 1.98
CA GLU A 68 0.22 5.97 2.42
C GLU A 68 0.30 4.89 3.50
N PHE A 69 1.31 4.02 3.38
CA PHE A 69 1.65 2.99 4.34
C PHE A 69 3.04 3.26 4.89
N GLN A 70 3.15 3.28 6.21
CA GLN A 70 4.40 3.48 6.95
C GLN A 70 4.76 2.21 7.71
N PRO A 71 6.06 1.84 7.76
CA PRO A 71 6.49 0.69 8.52
C PRO A 71 6.32 0.97 10.03
N ASP A 72 5.88 -0.02 10.79
CA ASP A 72 5.69 0.09 12.24
C ASP A 72 6.97 -0.19 13.06
N ASN A 73 8.09 -0.51 12.39
CA ASN A 73 9.36 -0.97 12.96
C ASN A 73 9.30 -2.32 13.70
N ALA A 74 8.20 -3.06 13.58
CA ALA A 74 7.99 -4.41 14.10
C ALA A 74 7.78 -5.45 12.98
N GLY A 75 7.80 -5.02 11.72
CA GLY A 75 7.62 -5.87 10.53
C GLY A 75 6.26 -5.69 9.85
N GLY A 76 5.38 -4.89 10.42
CA GLY A 76 4.09 -4.53 9.85
C GLY A 76 4.09 -3.14 9.22
N TRP A 77 2.95 -2.82 8.60
CA TRP A 77 2.67 -1.56 7.96
C TRP A 77 1.30 -1.05 8.39
N HIS A 78 1.22 0.20 8.82
CA HIS A 78 -0.06 0.87 9.03
C HIS A 78 -0.26 1.92 7.95
N GLY A 79 -1.50 2.25 7.64
CA GLY A 79 -1.79 3.21 6.58
C GLY A 79 -3.03 4.05 6.83
N TYR A 80 -3.16 5.07 5.98
CA TYR A 80 -4.25 6.05 6.01
C TYR A 80 -4.42 6.68 4.63
N PRO A 81 -5.62 7.19 4.30
CA PRO A 81 -5.84 7.92 3.06
C PRO A 81 -5.10 9.26 3.08
N ILE A 82 -4.56 9.65 1.93
CA ILE A 82 -3.83 10.90 1.72
C ILE A 82 -4.35 11.64 0.49
N SER A 83 -4.10 12.94 0.44
CA SER A 83 -4.34 13.75 -0.76
C SER A 83 -3.30 13.41 -1.84
N GLY A 84 -3.67 13.54 -3.11
CA GLY A 84 -2.77 13.19 -4.22
C GLY A 84 -1.45 13.98 -4.24
N ASN A 85 -1.44 15.23 -3.75
CA ASN A 85 -0.24 16.07 -3.67
C ASN A 85 0.71 15.70 -2.52
N GLU A 86 0.33 14.76 -1.67
CA GLU A 86 1.18 14.22 -0.59
C GLU A 86 2.05 13.06 -1.09
N ALA A 87 1.66 12.37 -2.17
CA ALA A 87 2.52 11.34 -2.77
C ALA A 87 3.71 11.93 -3.53
N PRO A 88 4.85 11.23 -3.55
CA PRO A 88 5.96 11.56 -4.43
C PRO A 88 5.51 11.56 -5.91
N PRO A 89 5.87 12.57 -6.72
CA PRO A 89 5.46 12.62 -8.14
C PRO A 89 5.92 11.40 -8.96
N LYS A 90 6.98 10.70 -8.54
CA LYS A 90 7.43 9.47 -9.20
C LYS A 90 6.43 8.31 -9.02
N VAL A 91 5.87 8.18 -7.82
CA VAL A 91 4.85 7.18 -7.49
C VAL A 91 3.60 7.39 -8.34
N LEU A 92 3.11 8.63 -8.45
CA LEU A 92 1.94 8.94 -9.27
C LEU A 92 2.17 8.65 -10.77
N ARG A 93 3.37 8.92 -11.28
CA ARG A 93 3.71 8.58 -12.67
C ARG A 93 3.77 7.08 -12.90
N GLU A 94 4.21 6.32 -11.90
CA GLU A 94 4.26 4.87 -11.99
C GLU A 94 2.87 4.24 -11.95
N PHE A 95 1.96 4.72 -11.10
CA PHE A 95 0.55 4.31 -11.16
C PHE A 95 -0.08 4.60 -12.54
N LEU A 96 0.20 5.77 -13.11
CA LEU A 96 -0.24 6.10 -14.47
C LEU A 96 0.36 5.15 -15.51
N SER A 97 1.64 4.81 -15.37
CA SER A 97 2.34 3.89 -16.28
C SER A 97 1.81 2.45 -16.18
N ARG A 98 1.42 2.01 -14.99
CA ARG A 98 0.81 0.69 -14.73
C ARG A 98 -0.65 0.62 -15.19
N GLY A 99 -1.28 1.77 -15.44
CA GLY A 99 -2.70 1.86 -15.78
C GLY A 99 -3.62 1.80 -14.57
N ASP A 100 -3.08 1.88 -13.35
CA ASP A 100 -3.86 1.88 -12.10
C ASP A 100 -4.68 3.16 -11.95
N ILE A 101 -4.23 4.25 -12.59
CA ILE A 101 -4.97 5.52 -12.68
C ILE A 101 -4.95 6.04 -14.13
N SER A 102 -6.01 6.72 -14.53
CA SER A 102 -6.08 7.45 -15.79
C SER A 102 -5.25 8.74 -15.76
N LYS A 103 -4.96 9.28 -16.95
CA LYS A 103 -4.33 10.61 -17.09
C LYS A 103 -5.16 11.72 -16.44
N SER A 104 -6.48 11.59 -16.41
CA SER A 104 -7.39 12.56 -15.77
C SER A 104 -7.23 12.53 -14.25
N GLU A 105 -7.21 11.33 -13.65
CA GLU A 105 -6.99 11.13 -12.21
C GLU A 105 -5.60 11.62 -11.79
N TYR A 106 -4.56 11.24 -12.53
CA TYR A 106 -3.20 11.76 -12.30
C TYR A 106 -3.18 13.30 -12.25
N ASN A 107 -3.81 13.97 -13.21
CA ASN A 107 -3.86 15.44 -13.28
C ASN A 107 -4.65 16.08 -12.13
N LYS A 108 -5.62 15.38 -11.55
CA LYS A 108 -6.35 15.82 -10.34
C LYS A 108 -5.48 15.64 -9.10
N MET A 109 -4.87 14.46 -8.95
CA MET A 109 -4.01 14.11 -7.82
C MET A 109 -2.83 15.06 -7.65
N ILE A 110 -2.10 15.38 -8.73
CA ILE A 110 -0.96 16.34 -8.65
C ILE A 110 -1.39 17.76 -8.24
N LYS A 111 -2.68 18.09 -8.34
CA LYS A 111 -3.26 19.37 -7.92
C LYS A 111 -3.85 19.33 -6.51
N GLY A 112 -3.82 18.17 -5.84
CA GLY A 112 -4.49 17.95 -4.55
C GLY A 112 -6.01 18.05 -4.65
N LYS A 113 -6.59 17.65 -5.78
CA LYS A 113 -8.03 17.75 -6.08
C LYS A 113 -8.69 16.39 -6.28
#